data_AF-A0A7C5CNB1-F1
#
_entry.id   AF-A0A7C5CNB1-F1
#
_cell.length_a   1.000
_cell.length_b   1.000
_cell.length_c   1.000
_cell.angle_alpha   90.00
_cell.angle_beta   90.00
_cell.angle_gamma   90.00
#
_symmetry.space_group_name_H-M   'P 1'
#
loop_
_entity.id
_entity.type
_entity.pdbx_description
1 polymer ?
#
loop_
_entity_poly.entity_id
_entity_poly.type
_entity_poly.pdbx_seq_one_letter_code
_entity_poly.pdbx_strand_id
1 'polypeptide(L)'
;TTLHADQSPKHKHQHKNKSADKISLALKQTKKNKQTHYAVKVDQINLNRYLPLLEKQQWLGKDIKNYLIQAKPRGQLEAVDFTVSLPNTLFNQPEQKNSQLADKTFDLSDIKFSGKGSLHQLSVNRHDYHPPIKQLDLDFEINEKKGQLNFNLQDSAIDYPDWFHKPIPLEQLRGKVSIHKAEAAPQSWEITIADFYLRNPDFQITGAGDINIPKKQPVFADLRLEFHSRKVIKNISDYVPKIMSPTGKKWINEALLTVNIPRGEVIIKGYLNDLPFDAKNKQRQQQGQFEVNFDIDQTKMKPLDEWASIHDLRGHISFTNGAMQANVTGGRLMKTRLTEGQISIPTFRENSRIHLKDLTVVGQLNNMVKVIKASPLGKSTADFFNSTTLTGKGKVAINVQAAFNRKQRNKEGIKTAVYLETESASLHFKAAQQNFDNINGEIYFHEKGIEAEKLQLTYRGQAATLSAKTSDNKRYLDLVLKQRNQLSDLLATQSKLNDLLTPFIQGD
;
A
#
# COMPACT_ATOMS: atom_id res chain seq x y z
N THR A 1 12.14 -53.35 -4.30
CA THR A 1 11.09 -53.97 -3.45
C THR A 1 9.77 -53.47 -3.96
N THR A 2 8.99 -54.29 -4.64
CA THR A 2 7.67 -53.92 -5.17
C THR A 2 6.70 -53.88 -3.98
N LEU A 3 6.26 -52.70 -3.57
CA LEU A 3 5.22 -52.57 -2.55
C LEU A 3 3.86 -52.74 -3.24
N HIS A 4 3.36 -53.98 -3.31
CA HIS A 4 1.94 -54.23 -3.56
C HIS A 4 1.21 -54.15 -2.21
N ALA A 5 0.49 -53.06 -1.97
CA ALA A 5 -0.45 -52.98 -0.87
C ALA A 5 -1.81 -53.50 -1.35
N ASP A 6 -1.99 -54.82 -1.36
CA ASP A 6 -3.29 -55.44 -1.51
C ASP A 6 -3.70 -56.06 -0.17
N GLN A 7 -4.68 -55.44 0.50
CA GLN A 7 -5.43 -56.10 1.57
C GLN A 7 -6.91 -55.85 1.37
N SER A 8 -7.58 -56.85 0.80
CA SER A 8 -9.03 -57.04 0.93
C SER A 8 -9.30 -58.40 1.57
N PRO A 9 -10.10 -58.49 2.66
CA PRO A 9 -10.59 -59.78 3.14
C PRO A 9 -11.65 -60.30 2.17
N LYS A 10 -11.54 -61.59 1.83
CA LYS A 10 -12.43 -62.31 0.91
C LYS A 10 -13.89 -62.22 1.36
N HIS A 11 -14.72 -61.48 0.63
CA HIS A 11 -16.12 -61.85 0.39
C HIS A 11 -16.54 -61.36 -1.01
N LYS A 12 -17.06 -62.31 -1.81
CA LYS A 12 -17.61 -62.11 -3.15
C LYS A 12 -18.81 -61.17 -3.09
N HIS A 13 -18.83 -60.07 -3.86
CA HIS A 13 -19.88 -59.65 -4.79
C HIS A 13 -19.56 -58.27 -5.41
N GLN A 14 -19.88 -58.17 -6.70
CA GLN A 14 -19.91 -57.06 -7.67
C GLN A 14 -19.58 -55.59 -7.30
N HIS A 15 -19.02 -54.92 -8.32
CA HIS A 15 -19.03 -53.49 -8.68
C HIS A 15 -17.86 -52.56 -8.32
N LYS A 16 -17.51 -51.79 -9.38
CA LYS A 16 -16.75 -50.54 -9.50
C LYS A 16 -15.23 -50.63 -9.55
N ASN A 17 -14.74 -50.25 -10.74
CA ASN A 17 -13.38 -49.93 -11.13
C ASN A 17 -12.70 -49.04 -10.06
N LYS A 18 -11.95 -49.65 -9.14
CA LYS A 18 -11.06 -48.94 -8.22
C LYS A 18 -9.76 -48.68 -8.99
N SER A 19 -9.46 -47.42 -9.30
CA SER A 19 -8.10 -47.03 -9.72
C SER A 19 -7.14 -47.49 -8.63
N ALA A 20 -6.35 -48.52 -8.92
CA ALA A 20 -5.33 -49.01 -8.01
C ALA A 20 -4.13 -48.07 -8.11
N ASP A 21 -3.70 -47.51 -6.98
CA ASP A 21 -2.47 -46.73 -6.90
C ASP A 21 -1.30 -47.63 -7.38
N LYS A 22 -0.61 -47.22 -8.46
CA LYS A 22 0.52 -47.96 -9.03
C LYS A 22 1.82 -47.23 -8.73
N ILE A 23 2.63 -47.85 -7.88
CA ILE A 23 3.96 -47.37 -7.51
C ILE A 23 4.98 -48.40 -7.98
N SER A 24 5.87 -47.98 -8.87
CA SER A 24 7.01 -48.77 -9.33
C SER A 24 8.29 -48.21 -8.75
N LEU A 25 8.88 -48.95 -7.81
CA LEU A 25 10.16 -48.61 -7.19
C LEU A 25 11.28 -49.44 -7.84
N ALA A 26 12.16 -48.77 -8.60
CA ALA A 26 13.33 -49.40 -9.20
C ALA A 26 14.60 -48.95 -8.46
N LEU A 27 15.30 -49.93 -7.88
CA LEU A 27 16.62 -49.72 -7.29
C LEU A 27 17.66 -50.31 -8.23
N LYS A 28 18.61 -49.49 -8.68
CA LYS A 28 19.74 -49.95 -9.48
C LYS A 28 21.05 -49.47 -8.85
N GLN A 29 21.75 -50.40 -8.23
CA GLN A 29 23.08 -50.16 -7.67
C GLN A 29 24.14 -50.45 -8.73
N THR A 30 24.87 -49.44 -9.17
CA THR A 30 25.91 -49.60 -10.21
C THR A 30 27.28 -49.62 -9.55
N LYS A 31 27.92 -50.80 -9.45
CA LYS A 31 29.23 -50.96 -8.80
C LYS A 31 30.37 -50.15 -9.46
N LYS A 32 30.22 -49.73 -10.72
CA LYS A 32 31.28 -49.10 -11.53
C LYS A 32 31.69 -47.69 -11.08
N ASN A 33 30.80 -46.92 -10.41
CA ASN A 33 31.03 -45.50 -10.09
C ASN A 33 30.86 -45.11 -8.60
N LYS A 34 30.80 -46.07 -7.66
CA LYS A 34 30.52 -45.80 -6.23
C LYS A 34 29.25 -44.94 -5.97
N GLN A 35 28.24 -45.03 -6.84
CA GLN A 35 26.95 -44.33 -6.70
C GLN A 35 25.80 -45.33 -6.73
N THR A 36 24.77 -45.05 -5.93
CA THR A 36 23.52 -45.81 -5.92
C THR A 36 22.42 -44.96 -6.51
N HIS A 37 21.75 -45.48 -7.54
CA HIS A 37 20.65 -44.80 -8.21
C HIS A 37 19.32 -45.35 -7.71
N TYR A 38 18.49 -44.44 -7.21
CA TYR A 38 17.12 -44.69 -6.79
C TYR A 38 16.20 -44.06 -7.83
N ALA A 39 15.29 -44.85 -8.38
CA ALA A 39 14.24 -44.37 -9.27
C ALA A 39 12.87 -44.76 -8.71
N VAL A 40 12.02 -43.76 -8.56
CA VAL A 40 10.65 -43.89 -8.10
C VAL A 40 9.75 -43.43 -9.24
N LYS A 41 8.97 -44.34 -9.79
CA LYS A 41 7.89 -44.02 -10.73
C LYS A 41 6.57 -44.24 -10.05
N VAL A 42 5.75 -43.20 -10.05
CA VAL A 42 4.39 -43.22 -9.53
C VAL A 42 3.46 -42.88 -10.67
N ASP A 43 2.58 -43.81 -11.02
CA ASP A 43 1.53 -43.50 -11.99
C ASP A 43 0.47 -42.62 -11.30
N GLN A 44 0.01 -43.05 -10.13
CA GLN A 44 -0.94 -42.31 -9.30
C GLN A 44 -0.80 -42.72 -7.81
N ILE A 45 -0.75 -41.75 -6.90
CA ILE A 45 -0.81 -41.95 -5.44
C ILE A 45 -1.79 -40.96 -4.81
N ASN A 46 -2.74 -41.49 -4.04
CA ASN A 46 -3.54 -40.68 -3.13
C ASN A 46 -2.82 -40.46 -1.79
N LEU A 47 -2.33 -39.25 -1.53
CA LEU A 47 -1.55 -38.92 -0.31
C LEU A 47 -2.32 -39.22 0.98
N ASN A 48 -3.65 -39.08 0.98
CA ASN A 48 -4.47 -39.34 2.16
C ASN A 48 -4.42 -40.82 2.59
N ARG A 49 -4.18 -41.74 1.66
CA ARG A 49 -4.07 -43.18 1.93
C ARG A 49 -2.69 -43.58 2.43
N TYR A 50 -1.64 -42.96 1.90
CA TYR A 50 -0.25 -43.39 2.13
C TYR A 50 0.47 -42.64 3.26
N LEU A 51 0.00 -41.45 3.64
CA LEU A 51 0.63 -40.69 4.71
C LEU A 51 0.80 -41.49 6.03
N PRO A 52 -0.22 -42.23 6.54
CA PRO A 52 -0.05 -43.03 7.76
C PRO A 52 0.94 -44.20 7.61
N LEU A 53 1.19 -44.65 6.36
CA LEU A 53 2.17 -45.70 6.07
C LEU A 53 3.60 -45.14 6.05
N LEU A 54 3.77 -43.93 5.52
CA LEU A 54 5.05 -43.22 5.47
C LEU A 54 5.53 -42.83 6.87
N GLU A 55 4.64 -42.39 7.75
CA GLU A 55 4.96 -42.05 9.16
C GLU A 55 5.56 -43.24 9.92
N LYS A 56 5.16 -44.47 9.59
CA LYS A 56 5.64 -45.72 10.22
C LYS A 56 6.99 -46.21 9.70
N GLN A 57 7.52 -45.64 8.61
CA GLN A 57 8.74 -46.14 7.98
C GLN A 57 9.98 -45.78 8.78
N GLN A 58 10.80 -46.76 9.16
CA GLN A 58 12.01 -46.51 9.94
C GLN A 58 13.12 -45.76 9.16
N TRP A 59 13.13 -45.90 7.82
CA TRP A 59 14.11 -45.23 6.96
C TRP A 59 13.86 -43.73 6.78
N LEU A 60 12.67 -43.24 7.11
CA LEU A 60 12.34 -41.83 6.96
C LEU A 60 12.90 -41.03 8.15
N GLY A 61 13.73 -40.03 7.87
CA GLY A 61 14.40 -39.19 8.87
C GLY A 61 13.41 -38.47 9.80
N LYS A 62 13.85 -38.15 11.02
CA LYS A 62 13.01 -37.53 12.07
C LYS A 62 12.38 -36.22 11.59
N ASP A 63 13.14 -35.36 10.91
CA ASP A 63 12.64 -34.06 10.46
C ASP A 63 11.53 -34.18 9.42
N ILE A 64 11.69 -35.09 8.45
CA ILE A 64 10.67 -35.35 7.42
C ILE A 64 9.41 -35.96 8.06
N LYS A 65 9.57 -36.87 9.03
CA LYS A 65 8.43 -37.41 9.79
C LYS A 65 7.68 -36.31 10.53
N ASN A 66 8.39 -35.47 11.27
CA ASN A 66 7.79 -34.35 12.00
C ASN A 66 7.04 -33.41 11.06
N TYR A 67 7.64 -33.09 9.91
CA TYR A 67 6.99 -32.32 8.86
C TYR A 67 5.70 -32.99 8.38
N LEU A 68 5.74 -34.28 7.99
CA LEU A 68 4.56 -35.00 7.50
C LEU A 68 3.43 -35.06 8.54
N ILE A 69 3.77 -35.26 9.82
CA ILE A 69 2.81 -35.33 10.93
C ILE A 69 2.14 -33.97 11.16
N GLN A 70 2.88 -32.86 11.02
CA GLN A 70 2.35 -31.51 11.22
C GLN A 70 1.63 -30.98 9.97
N ALA A 71 2.29 -31.01 8.82
CA ALA A 71 1.79 -30.51 7.55
C ALA A 71 0.65 -31.37 6.97
N LYS A 72 0.59 -32.66 7.33
CA LYS A 72 -0.46 -33.61 6.90
C LYS A 72 -0.88 -33.43 5.44
N PRO A 73 0.04 -33.59 4.47
CA PRO A 73 -0.25 -33.38 3.06
C PRO A 73 -1.37 -34.31 2.58
N ARG A 74 -2.29 -33.75 1.78
CA ARG A 74 -3.44 -34.44 1.18
C ARG A 74 -3.54 -34.05 -0.29
N GLY A 75 -4.07 -34.92 -1.12
CA GLY A 75 -4.18 -34.69 -2.57
C GLY A 75 -3.74 -35.90 -3.38
N GLN A 76 -3.56 -35.70 -4.68
CA GLN A 76 -3.17 -36.74 -5.61
C GLN A 76 -1.85 -36.38 -6.28
N LEU A 77 -0.93 -37.33 -6.32
CA LEU A 77 0.29 -37.29 -7.12
C LEU A 77 0.04 -38.13 -8.37
N GLU A 78 0.33 -37.58 -9.54
CA GLU A 78 0.15 -38.24 -10.83
C GLU A 78 1.39 -38.13 -11.70
N ALA A 79 1.66 -39.20 -12.45
CA ALA A 79 2.75 -39.29 -13.42
C ALA A 79 4.11 -38.82 -12.89
N VAL A 80 4.42 -39.14 -11.62
CA VAL A 80 5.66 -38.72 -10.99
C VAL A 80 6.79 -39.65 -11.40
N ASP A 81 7.79 -39.10 -12.09
CA ASP A 81 9.06 -39.76 -12.36
C ASP A 81 10.14 -39.03 -11.57
N PHE A 82 10.61 -39.64 -10.48
CA PHE A 82 11.65 -39.09 -9.64
C PHE A 82 12.87 -40.01 -9.62
N THR A 83 14.03 -39.45 -9.89
CA THR A 83 15.31 -40.15 -9.82
C THR A 83 16.26 -39.38 -8.92
N VAL A 84 16.98 -40.11 -8.07
CA VAL A 84 18.04 -39.55 -7.24
C VAL A 84 19.24 -40.47 -7.25
N SER A 85 20.41 -39.90 -7.45
CA SER A 85 21.70 -40.58 -7.44
C SER A 85 22.45 -40.14 -6.21
N LEU A 86 22.64 -41.07 -5.28
CA LEU A 86 23.28 -40.82 -4.01
C LEU A 86 24.69 -41.44 -4.01
N PRO A 87 25.73 -40.73 -3.56
CA PRO A 87 27.05 -41.32 -3.39
C PRO A 87 27.00 -42.42 -2.32
N ASN A 88 27.70 -43.54 -2.56
CA ASN A 88 27.69 -44.70 -1.66
C ASN A 88 28.27 -44.40 -0.27
N THR A 89 29.03 -43.32 -0.13
CA THR A 89 29.55 -42.82 1.14
C THR A 89 28.44 -42.41 2.12
N LEU A 90 27.22 -42.14 1.65
CA LEU A 90 26.06 -41.88 2.50
C LEU A 90 25.57 -43.13 3.25
N PHE A 91 25.78 -44.32 2.67
CA PHE A 91 25.29 -45.59 3.23
C PHE A 91 26.39 -46.41 3.91
N ASN A 92 27.65 -46.11 3.60
CA ASN A 92 28.82 -46.78 4.17
C ASN A 92 29.47 -45.92 5.26
N GLN A 93 28.74 -45.58 6.33
CA GLN A 93 29.38 -45.14 7.56
C GLN A 93 29.58 -46.34 8.49
N PRO A 94 30.82 -46.65 8.93
CA PRO A 94 31.00 -47.63 9.99
C PRO A 94 30.33 -47.09 11.26
N GLU A 95 29.59 -47.94 11.98
CA GLU A 95 29.11 -47.63 13.34
C GLU A 95 30.32 -47.24 14.21
N GLN A 96 30.58 -45.94 14.34
CA GLN A 96 31.63 -45.47 15.24
C GLN A 96 31.08 -45.52 16.67
N LYS A 97 31.39 -46.63 17.35
CA LYS A 97 31.58 -46.66 18.81
C LYS A 97 32.78 -45.77 19.16
N ASN A 98 32.64 -44.46 19.11
CA ASN A 98 33.25 -43.53 20.07
C ASN A 98 32.92 -42.09 19.71
N SER A 99 32.47 -41.40 20.75
CA SER A 99 32.06 -40.01 20.81
C SER A 99 33.23 -39.08 20.50
N GLN A 100 33.25 -38.50 19.30
CA GLN A 100 33.79 -37.17 19.01
C GLN A 100 33.19 -36.71 17.68
N LEU A 101 32.07 -36.00 17.76
CA LEU A 101 31.39 -35.36 16.63
C LEU A 101 32.29 -34.27 16.06
N ALA A 102 33.14 -34.64 15.11
CA ALA A 102 33.68 -33.69 14.15
C ALA A 102 32.53 -33.28 13.21
N ASP A 103 32.23 -31.99 13.20
CA ASP A 103 31.21 -31.31 12.40
C ASP A 103 31.53 -31.46 10.90
N LYS A 104 31.23 -32.63 10.32
CA LYS A 104 31.37 -32.89 8.89
C LYS A 104 30.10 -32.43 8.18
N THR A 105 30.15 -31.19 7.71
CA THR A 105 29.17 -30.62 6.79
C THR A 105 29.17 -31.45 5.50
N PHE A 106 28.08 -32.18 5.25
CA PHE A 106 27.86 -32.92 4.02
C PHE A 106 27.70 -31.93 2.86
N ASP A 107 28.48 -32.09 1.79
CA ASP A 107 28.27 -31.31 0.58
C ASP A 107 27.16 -31.94 -0.27
N LEU A 108 25.97 -31.34 -0.22
CA LEU A 108 24.81 -31.75 -1.02
C LEU A 108 25.01 -31.52 -2.53
N SER A 109 26.12 -30.91 -2.96
CA SER A 109 26.43 -30.63 -4.37
C SER A 109 26.58 -31.89 -5.23
N ASP A 110 26.90 -33.04 -4.63
CA ASP A 110 27.10 -34.32 -5.33
C ASP A 110 25.81 -35.11 -5.59
N ILE A 111 24.67 -34.67 -5.03
CA ILE A 111 23.38 -35.32 -5.24
C ILE A 111 22.81 -34.89 -6.58
N LYS A 112 22.72 -35.83 -7.53
CA LYS A 112 22.01 -35.62 -8.79
C LYS A 112 20.58 -36.09 -8.64
N PHE A 113 19.62 -35.24 -8.94
CA PHE A 113 18.22 -35.62 -8.94
C PHE A 113 17.52 -35.06 -10.18
N SER A 114 16.47 -35.76 -10.62
CA SER A 114 15.48 -35.19 -11.53
C SER A 114 14.10 -35.68 -11.13
N GLY A 115 13.11 -34.82 -11.26
CA GLY A 115 11.74 -35.08 -10.88
C GLY A 115 10.81 -34.41 -11.87
N LYS A 116 9.80 -35.12 -12.36
CA LYS A 116 8.68 -34.51 -13.06
C LYS A 116 7.37 -35.15 -12.63
N GLY A 117 6.28 -34.40 -12.69
CA GLY A 117 4.95 -34.93 -12.42
C GLY A 117 3.94 -33.83 -12.14
N SER A 118 2.74 -34.27 -11.77
CA SER A 118 1.62 -33.40 -11.45
C SER A 118 1.10 -33.69 -10.06
N LEU A 119 0.73 -32.63 -9.36
CA LEU A 119 0.06 -32.63 -8.07
C LEU A 119 -1.33 -32.04 -8.29
N HIS A 120 -2.35 -32.76 -7.86
CA HIS A 120 -3.74 -32.32 -7.95
C HIS A 120 -4.33 -32.13 -6.57
N GLN A 121 -4.94 -30.96 -6.35
CA GLN A 121 -5.62 -30.57 -5.11
C GLN A 121 -4.77 -30.72 -3.84
N LEU A 122 -3.45 -30.49 -3.95
CA LEU A 122 -2.53 -30.60 -2.82
C LEU A 122 -2.94 -29.61 -1.73
N SER A 123 -3.17 -30.14 -0.54
CA SER A 123 -3.49 -29.35 0.64
C SER A 123 -2.55 -29.73 1.77
N VAL A 124 -1.90 -28.72 2.36
CA VAL A 124 -1.03 -28.87 3.53
C VAL A 124 -1.48 -27.93 4.62
N ASN A 125 -1.47 -28.44 5.84
CA ASN A 125 -1.66 -27.65 7.05
C ASN A 125 -0.47 -26.69 7.25
N ARG A 126 -0.69 -25.71 8.13
CA ARG A 126 0.36 -24.78 8.57
C ARG A 126 1.56 -25.55 9.14
N HIS A 127 2.75 -25.13 8.74
CA HIS A 127 4.03 -25.53 9.31
C HIS A 127 4.85 -24.27 9.62
N ASP A 128 5.91 -24.40 10.41
CA ASP A 128 6.84 -23.30 10.72
C ASP A 128 7.53 -22.69 9.48
N TYR A 129 7.51 -23.40 8.35
CA TYR A 129 8.20 -22.99 7.11
C TYR A 129 7.25 -22.47 6.04
N HIS A 130 5.95 -22.71 6.16
CA HIS A 130 4.99 -22.26 5.15
C HIS A 130 3.58 -22.08 5.73
N PRO A 131 2.81 -21.12 5.19
CA PRO A 131 1.40 -21.00 5.50
C PRO A 131 0.62 -22.26 5.09
N PRO A 132 -0.61 -22.46 5.59
CA PRO A 132 -1.48 -23.49 5.06
C PRO A 132 -1.73 -23.26 3.56
N ILE A 133 -1.71 -24.34 2.79
CA ILE A 133 -2.01 -24.33 1.35
C ILE A 133 -3.23 -25.24 1.16
N LYS A 134 -4.20 -24.79 0.37
CA LYS A 134 -5.39 -25.56 0.05
C LYS A 134 -5.53 -25.67 -1.46
N GLN A 135 -5.83 -26.88 -1.92
CA GLN A 135 -6.19 -27.18 -3.31
C GLN A 135 -5.20 -26.64 -4.35
N LEU A 136 -3.92 -26.92 -4.13
CA LEU A 136 -2.85 -26.61 -5.08
C LEU A 136 -2.78 -27.65 -6.19
N ASP A 137 -2.99 -27.18 -7.42
CA ASP A 137 -2.57 -27.89 -8.61
C ASP A 137 -1.18 -27.40 -9.00
N LEU A 138 -0.25 -28.34 -9.21
CA LEU A 138 1.15 -28.04 -9.52
C LEU A 138 1.70 -29.04 -10.53
N ASP A 139 2.09 -28.55 -11.69
CA ASP A 139 2.95 -29.29 -12.61
C ASP A 139 4.40 -28.88 -12.36
N PHE A 140 5.29 -29.86 -12.25
CA PHE A 140 6.70 -29.60 -12.01
C PHE A 140 7.60 -30.45 -12.91
N GLU A 141 8.71 -29.86 -13.32
CA GLU A 141 9.87 -30.54 -13.87
C GLU A 141 11.11 -29.90 -13.26
N ILE A 142 11.88 -30.64 -12.47
CA ILE A 142 13.01 -30.15 -11.70
C ILE A 142 14.22 -31.08 -11.83
N ASN A 143 15.41 -30.53 -11.73
CA ASN A 143 16.66 -31.26 -11.55
C ASN A 143 17.67 -30.43 -10.74
N GLU A 144 18.91 -30.90 -10.65
CA GLU A 144 19.94 -30.26 -9.83
C GLU A 144 20.40 -28.89 -10.34
N LYS A 145 20.00 -28.48 -11.56
CA LYS A 145 20.42 -27.23 -12.21
C LYS A 145 19.27 -26.31 -12.57
N LYS A 146 18.09 -26.84 -12.88
CA LYS A 146 16.95 -26.07 -13.35
C LYS A 146 15.62 -26.69 -12.89
N GLY A 147 14.58 -25.87 -12.91
CA GLY A 147 13.22 -26.30 -12.63
C GLY A 147 12.20 -25.42 -13.33
N GLN A 148 11.04 -26.01 -13.63
CA GLN A 148 9.85 -25.33 -14.10
C GLN A 148 8.67 -25.78 -13.25
N LEU A 149 7.90 -24.83 -12.74
CA LEU A 149 6.74 -25.05 -11.90
C LEU A 149 5.57 -24.25 -12.47
N ASN A 150 4.46 -24.90 -12.81
CA ASN A 150 3.20 -24.23 -13.13
C ASN A 150 2.23 -24.50 -12.00
N PHE A 151 1.80 -23.45 -11.29
CA PHE A 151 0.93 -23.61 -10.14
C PHE A 151 -0.41 -22.91 -10.35
N ASN A 152 -1.47 -23.49 -9.77
CA ASN A 152 -2.79 -22.90 -9.67
C ASN A 152 -3.40 -23.24 -8.31
N LEU A 153 -3.78 -22.22 -7.57
CA LEU A 153 -4.40 -22.30 -6.26
C LEU A 153 -5.79 -21.69 -6.35
N GLN A 154 -6.79 -22.36 -5.80
CA GLN A 154 -8.18 -21.89 -5.75
C GLN A 154 -8.71 -21.95 -4.31
N ASP A 155 -9.59 -21.00 -3.96
CA ASP A 155 -10.30 -20.97 -2.67
C ASP A 155 -9.40 -21.18 -1.44
N SER A 156 -8.35 -20.35 -1.36
CA SER A 156 -7.30 -20.45 -0.34
C SER A 156 -7.16 -19.13 0.44
N ALA A 157 -6.09 -19.02 1.24
CA ALA A 157 -5.75 -17.77 1.91
C ALA A 157 -4.23 -17.67 2.12
N ILE A 158 -3.69 -16.45 2.02
CA ILE A 158 -2.33 -16.14 2.46
C ILE A 158 -2.40 -15.83 3.96
N ASP A 159 -2.05 -16.81 4.77
CA ASP A 159 -1.99 -16.66 6.22
C ASP A 159 -0.55 -16.47 6.68
N TYR A 160 -0.06 -15.22 6.55
CA TYR A 160 1.32 -14.86 6.87
C TYR A 160 1.35 -13.78 7.96
N PRO A 161 1.24 -14.18 9.24
CA PRO A 161 1.03 -13.25 10.34
C PRO A 161 2.23 -12.34 10.60
N ASP A 162 3.44 -12.66 10.15
CA ASP A 162 4.58 -11.77 10.33
C ASP A 162 4.47 -10.50 9.48
N TRP A 163 3.70 -10.57 8.39
CA TRP A 163 3.57 -9.47 7.43
C TRP A 163 2.16 -8.87 7.40
N PHE A 164 1.12 -9.68 7.60
CA PHE A 164 -0.27 -9.24 7.60
C PHE A 164 -0.96 -9.40 8.95
N HIS A 165 -1.93 -8.53 9.24
CA HIS A 165 -2.69 -8.60 10.49
C HIS A 165 -3.79 -9.67 10.48
N LYS A 166 -4.26 -10.05 9.28
CA LYS A 166 -5.28 -11.07 9.06
C LYS A 166 -4.88 -11.91 7.84
N PRO A 167 -5.34 -13.17 7.74
CA PRO A 167 -5.19 -13.93 6.51
C PRO A 167 -5.86 -13.20 5.33
N ILE A 168 -5.17 -13.14 4.20
CA ILE A 168 -5.72 -12.54 2.97
C ILE A 168 -6.43 -13.64 2.18
N PRO A 169 -7.75 -13.57 1.99
CA PRO A 169 -8.47 -14.58 1.20
C PRO A 169 -7.96 -14.56 -0.25
N LEU A 170 -7.97 -15.72 -0.90
CA LEU A 170 -7.62 -15.90 -2.30
C LEU A 170 -8.75 -16.64 -3.00
N GLU A 171 -9.28 -16.06 -4.06
CA GLU A 171 -10.15 -16.79 -5.00
C GLU A 171 -9.29 -17.59 -5.97
N GLN A 172 -8.19 -16.99 -6.45
CA GLN A 172 -7.26 -17.63 -7.37
C GLN A 172 -5.85 -17.07 -7.21
N LEU A 173 -4.85 -17.95 -7.30
CA LEU A 173 -3.44 -17.59 -7.40
C LEU A 173 -2.76 -18.56 -8.38
N ARG A 174 -2.23 -18.04 -9.49
CA ARG A 174 -1.55 -18.84 -10.51
C ARG A 174 -0.30 -18.16 -11.03
N GLY A 175 0.60 -18.95 -11.61
CA GLY A 175 1.80 -18.44 -12.25
C GLY A 175 2.72 -19.56 -12.72
N LYS A 176 3.77 -19.15 -13.42
CA LYS A 176 4.84 -20.02 -13.89
C LYS A 176 6.15 -19.58 -13.25
N VAL A 177 6.89 -20.52 -12.68
CA VAL A 177 8.20 -20.27 -12.06
C VAL A 177 9.23 -21.08 -12.80
N SER A 178 10.23 -20.40 -13.35
CA SER A 178 11.44 -21.04 -13.86
C SER A 178 12.57 -20.78 -12.87
N ILE A 179 13.34 -21.80 -12.58
CA ILE A 179 14.46 -21.76 -11.64
C ILE A 179 15.68 -22.28 -12.40
N HIS A 180 16.82 -21.62 -12.31
CA HIS A 180 18.09 -22.18 -12.80
C HIS A 180 19.28 -21.71 -11.96
N LYS A 181 20.32 -22.53 -11.91
CA LYS A 181 21.61 -22.11 -11.35
C LYS A 181 22.25 -21.09 -12.27
N ALA A 182 22.73 -19.98 -11.70
CA ALA A 182 23.40 -18.94 -12.46
C ALA A 182 24.71 -19.49 -13.08
N GLU A 183 24.92 -19.21 -14.37
CA GLU A 183 26.10 -19.67 -15.10
C GLU A 183 27.39 -19.04 -14.55
N ALA A 184 27.34 -17.74 -14.24
CA ALA A 184 28.47 -16.97 -13.72
C ALA A 184 28.79 -17.26 -12.25
N ALA A 185 27.85 -17.84 -11.50
CA ALA A 185 28.00 -18.16 -10.08
C ALA A 185 27.22 -19.45 -9.76
N PRO A 186 27.84 -20.64 -9.85
CA PRO A 186 27.16 -21.94 -9.75
C PRO A 186 26.45 -22.22 -8.41
N GLN A 187 26.64 -21.34 -7.41
CA GLN A 187 26.00 -21.39 -6.10
C GLN A 187 24.91 -20.32 -5.93
N SER A 188 24.56 -19.59 -6.99
CA SER A 188 23.44 -18.64 -7.02
C SER A 188 22.29 -19.24 -7.84
N TRP A 189 21.06 -18.96 -7.41
CA TRP A 189 19.85 -19.35 -8.11
C TRP A 189 19.17 -18.12 -8.72
N GLU A 190 18.72 -18.26 -9.95
CA GLU A 190 17.89 -17.29 -10.65
C GLU A 190 16.48 -17.87 -10.75
N ILE A 191 15.50 -17.09 -10.33
CA ILE A 191 14.09 -17.47 -10.32
C ILE A 191 13.34 -16.44 -11.16
N THR A 192 12.73 -16.87 -12.24
CA THR A 192 11.86 -16.05 -13.08
C THR A 192 10.41 -16.43 -12.83
N ILE A 193 9.59 -15.44 -12.52
CA ILE A 193 8.14 -15.57 -12.33
C ILE A 193 7.47 -14.94 -13.54
N ALA A 194 6.70 -15.74 -14.28
CA ALA A 194 5.92 -15.30 -15.43
C ALA A 194 4.43 -15.60 -15.22
N ASP A 195 3.57 -14.87 -15.94
CA ASP A 195 2.12 -15.02 -15.90
C ASP A 195 1.53 -15.01 -14.47
N PHE A 196 2.14 -14.26 -13.55
CA PHE A 196 1.64 -14.15 -12.19
C PHE A 196 0.26 -13.51 -12.22
N TYR A 197 -0.71 -14.16 -11.58
CA TYR A 197 -2.06 -13.68 -11.46
C TYR A 197 -2.60 -14.05 -10.10
N LEU A 198 -3.09 -13.05 -9.37
CA LEU A 198 -3.75 -13.20 -8.10
C LEU A 198 -5.11 -12.51 -8.19
N ARG A 199 -6.15 -13.17 -7.70
CA ARG A 199 -7.47 -12.59 -7.52
C ARG A 199 -8.00 -12.89 -6.14
N ASN A 200 -8.53 -11.86 -5.50
CA ASN A 200 -9.31 -12.00 -4.28
C ASN A 200 -10.60 -11.16 -4.38
N PRO A 201 -11.45 -11.12 -3.34
CA PRO A 201 -12.71 -10.39 -3.38
C PRO A 201 -12.60 -8.88 -3.64
N ASP A 202 -11.43 -8.27 -3.41
CA ASP A 202 -11.23 -6.81 -3.48
C ASP A 202 -10.30 -6.39 -4.63
N PHE A 203 -9.36 -7.25 -5.03
CA PHE A 203 -8.26 -6.95 -5.96
C PHE A 203 -8.04 -8.04 -6.99
N GLN A 204 -7.54 -7.61 -8.14
CA GLN A 204 -6.83 -8.45 -9.09
C GLN A 204 -5.42 -7.87 -9.27
N ILE A 205 -4.43 -8.76 -9.30
CA ILE A 205 -3.01 -8.42 -9.45
C ILE A 205 -2.43 -9.30 -10.56
N THR A 206 -1.68 -8.71 -11.45
CA THR A 206 -0.93 -9.40 -12.51
C THR A 206 0.52 -8.98 -12.48
N GLY A 207 1.43 -9.79 -12.97
CA GLY A 207 2.81 -9.33 -13.13
C GLY A 207 3.81 -10.41 -13.47
N ALA A 208 5.06 -10.03 -13.34
CA ALA A 208 6.22 -10.88 -13.59
C ALA A 208 7.44 -10.31 -12.85
N GLY A 209 8.51 -11.09 -12.81
CA GLY A 209 9.78 -10.60 -12.33
C GLY A 209 10.81 -11.67 -12.09
N ASP A 210 11.98 -11.22 -11.68
CA ASP A 210 13.15 -12.06 -11.46
C ASP A 210 13.67 -11.90 -10.03
N ILE A 211 14.14 -12.99 -9.45
CA ILE A 211 14.74 -13.04 -8.11
C ILE A 211 16.06 -13.78 -8.21
N ASN A 212 17.15 -13.14 -7.79
CA ASN A 212 18.46 -13.75 -7.66
C ASN A 212 18.74 -14.06 -6.18
N ILE A 213 18.96 -15.34 -5.89
CA ILE A 213 19.28 -15.86 -4.56
C ILE A 213 20.74 -16.34 -4.56
N PRO A 214 21.70 -15.48 -4.20
CA PRO A 214 23.10 -15.86 -4.07
C PRO A 214 23.37 -16.56 -2.72
N LYS A 215 24.40 -17.41 -2.65
CA LYS A 215 24.73 -18.16 -1.42
C LYS A 215 25.16 -17.29 -0.23
N LYS A 216 25.90 -16.21 -0.48
CA LYS A 216 26.53 -15.37 0.57
C LYS A 216 26.21 -13.88 0.47
N GLN A 217 25.41 -13.47 -0.51
CA GLN A 217 25.01 -12.07 -0.70
C GLN A 217 23.50 -11.92 -0.42
N PRO A 218 22.98 -10.70 -0.25
CA PRO A 218 21.54 -10.48 -0.12
C PRO A 218 20.78 -10.87 -1.40
N VAL A 219 19.53 -11.29 -1.23
CA VAL A 219 18.62 -11.58 -2.36
C VAL A 219 18.31 -10.30 -3.12
N PHE A 220 18.46 -10.33 -4.44
CA PHE A 220 18.07 -9.24 -5.34
C PHE A 220 16.77 -9.60 -6.05
N ALA A 221 15.86 -8.64 -6.22
CA ALA A 221 14.61 -8.83 -6.96
C ALA A 221 14.39 -7.70 -7.97
N ASP A 222 13.77 -8.00 -9.11
CA ASP A 222 13.20 -7.05 -10.09
C ASP A 222 11.78 -7.53 -10.41
N LEU A 223 10.79 -6.97 -9.72
CA LEU A 223 9.39 -7.36 -9.80
C LEU A 223 8.57 -6.19 -10.32
N ARG A 224 7.66 -6.47 -11.26
CA ARG A 224 6.65 -5.53 -11.76
C ARG A 224 5.28 -6.16 -11.61
N LEU A 225 4.42 -5.51 -10.83
CA LEU A 225 3.06 -5.95 -10.60
C LEU A 225 2.11 -4.82 -10.96
N GLU A 226 1.03 -5.14 -11.66
CA GLU A 226 -0.11 -4.27 -11.88
C GLU A 226 -1.27 -4.74 -11.02
N PHE A 227 -2.07 -3.81 -10.52
CA PHE A 227 -3.24 -4.14 -9.72
C PHE A 227 -4.39 -3.18 -9.94
N HIS A 228 -5.61 -3.66 -9.71
CA HIS A 228 -6.80 -2.82 -9.65
C HIS A 228 -7.79 -3.39 -8.65
N SER A 229 -8.62 -2.53 -8.06
CA SER A 229 -9.73 -2.97 -7.25
C SER A 229 -10.84 -3.54 -8.14
N ARG A 230 -11.52 -4.57 -7.64
CA ARG A 230 -12.70 -5.18 -8.28
C ARG A 230 -14.02 -4.56 -7.83
N LYS A 231 -13.97 -3.81 -6.73
CA LYS A 231 -15.12 -3.12 -6.13
C LYS A 231 -14.62 -1.99 -5.23
N VAL A 232 -15.56 -1.17 -4.74
CA VAL A 232 -15.29 -0.17 -3.71
C VAL A 232 -14.93 -0.88 -2.38
N ILE A 233 -13.74 -0.59 -1.86
CA ILE A 233 -13.15 -1.21 -0.67
C ILE A 233 -13.45 -0.35 0.56
N LYS A 234 -13.98 -0.95 1.63
CA LYS A 234 -14.27 -0.26 2.91
C LYS A 234 -13.14 -0.38 3.95
N ASN A 235 -12.35 -1.46 3.88
CA ASN A 235 -11.35 -1.80 4.88
C ASN A 235 -9.97 -1.98 4.24
N ILE A 236 -9.47 -0.95 3.55
CA ILE A 236 -8.16 -1.00 2.87
C ILE A 236 -6.99 -1.27 3.85
N SER A 237 -7.19 -0.98 5.13
CA SER A 237 -6.24 -1.24 6.23
C SER A 237 -5.92 -2.73 6.45
N ASP A 238 -6.76 -3.65 5.93
CA ASP A 238 -6.50 -5.09 5.99
C ASP A 238 -5.38 -5.53 5.03
N TYR A 239 -5.06 -4.71 4.01
CA TYR A 239 -4.00 -4.97 3.03
C TYR A 239 -2.67 -4.28 3.35
N VAL A 240 -2.63 -3.49 4.42
CA VAL A 240 -1.43 -2.74 4.81
C VAL A 240 -0.47 -3.68 5.58
N PRO A 241 0.81 -3.75 5.18
CA PRO A 241 1.80 -4.58 5.87
C PRO A 241 2.07 -4.10 7.31
N LYS A 242 2.43 -5.04 8.19
CA LYS A 242 2.76 -4.78 9.61
C LYS A 242 3.96 -3.85 9.83
N ILE A 243 4.81 -3.65 8.82
CA ILE A 243 5.93 -2.71 8.89
C ILE A 243 5.45 -1.26 9.04
N MET A 244 4.20 -0.96 8.67
CA MET A 244 3.61 0.34 8.91
C MET A 244 3.36 0.55 10.41
N SER A 245 3.70 1.73 10.91
CA SER A 245 3.44 2.08 12.31
C SER A 245 1.95 1.91 12.68
N PRO A 246 1.62 1.51 13.93
CA PRO A 246 0.24 1.39 14.38
C PRO A 246 -0.58 2.67 14.19
N THR A 247 0.05 3.83 14.38
CA THR A 247 -0.56 5.15 14.14
C THR A 247 -0.90 5.37 12.68
N GLY A 248 -0.02 4.99 11.75
CA GLY A 248 -0.27 5.09 10.31
C GLY A 248 -1.41 4.18 9.87
N LYS A 249 -1.42 2.93 10.36
CA LYS A 249 -2.52 2.00 10.09
C LYS A 249 -3.86 2.52 10.61
N LYS A 250 -3.88 3.04 11.85
CA LYS A 250 -5.07 3.64 12.45
C LYS A 250 -5.58 4.80 11.61
N TRP A 251 -4.68 5.69 11.17
CA TRP A 251 -5.05 6.81 10.31
C TRP A 251 -5.63 6.33 8.97
N ILE A 252 -5.04 5.32 8.30
CA ILE A 252 -5.61 4.75 7.07
C ILE A 252 -7.04 4.24 7.32
N ASN A 253 -7.23 3.52 8.43
CA ASN A 253 -8.52 2.94 8.78
C ASN A 253 -9.61 3.98 9.08
N GLU A 254 -9.25 5.11 9.69
CA GLU A 254 -10.19 6.19 10.05
C GLU A 254 -10.40 7.18 8.90
N ALA A 255 -9.34 7.44 8.12
CA ALA A 255 -9.36 8.45 7.08
C ALA A 255 -9.89 7.93 5.75
N LEU A 256 -9.59 6.68 5.36
CA LEU A 256 -10.08 6.12 4.10
C LEU A 256 -11.34 5.30 4.35
N LEU A 257 -12.50 5.96 4.23
CA LEU A 257 -13.81 5.35 4.48
C LEU A 257 -14.20 4.38 3.35
N THR A 258 -13.95 4.79 2.10
CA THR A 258 -14.10 3.92 0.93
C THR A 258 -13.06 4.28 -0.12
N VAL A 259 -12.47 3.28 -0.77
CA VAL A 259 -11.45 3.47 -1.81
C VAL A 259 -11.81 2.66 -3.04
N ASN A 260 -11.65 3.25 -4.23
CA ASN A 260 -11.69 2.54 -5.50
C ASN A 260 -10.42 2.88 -6.28
N ILE A 261 -9.70 1.85 -6.71
CA ILE A 261 -8.40 1.92 -7.37
C ILE A 261 -8.54 1.33 -8.78
N PRO A 262 -8.89 2.13 -9.80
CA PRO A 262 -9.09 1.63 -11.15
C PRO A 262 -7.80 1.07 -11.79
N ARG A 263 -6.63 1.56 -11.38
CA ARG A 263 -5.32 1.08 -11.82
C ARG A 263 -4.22 1.42 -10.83
N GLY A 264 -3.22 0.56 -10.75
CA GLY A 264 -2.01 0.76 -9.99
C GLY A 264 -0.90 -0.18 -10.42
N GLU A 265 0.32 0.17 -10.02
CA GLU A 265 1.55 -0.54 -10.33
C GLU A 265 2.44 -0.57 -9.07
N VAL A 266 3.15 -1.67 -8.90
CA VAL A 266 4.22 -1.86 -7.91
C VAL A 266 5.48 -2.27 -8.64
N ILE A 267 6.57 -1.53 -8.39
CA ILE A 267 7.90 -1.88 -8.86
C ILE A 267 8.79 -2.12 -7.64
N ILE A 268 9.41 -3.30 -7.59
CA ILE A 268 10.42 -3.64 -6.59
C ILE A 268 11.69 -4.05 -7.34
N LYS A 269 12.71 -3.20 -7.33
CA LYS A 269 14.00 -3.49 -7.94
C LYS A 269 15.13 -3.21 -6.96
N GLY A 270 15.84 -4.22 -6.50
CA GLY A 270 16.94 -4.06 -5.54
C GLY A 270 17.11 -5.22 -4.57
N TYR A 271 17.99 -5.04 -3.59
CA TYR A 271 18.23 -6.05 -2.54
C TYR A 271 17.11 -6.06 -1.50
N LEU A 272 16.43 -7.20 -1.30
CA LEU A 272 15.23 -7.29 -0.46
C LEU A 272 15.46 -6.91 1.01
N ASN A 273 16.68 -7.10 1.53
CA ASN A 273 17.03 -6.71 2.91
C ASN A 273 17.07 -5.20 3.13
N ASP A 274 17.14 -4.41 2.05
CA ASP A 274 17.21 -2.95 2.10
C ASP A 274 15.83 -2.29 1.85
N LEU A 275 14.75 -3.06 1.57
CA LEU A 275 13.39 -2.52 1.41
C LEU A 275 12.93 -1.72 2.65
N PRO A 276 12.26 -0.55 2.50
CA PRO A 276 11.79 0.09 1.26
C PRO A 276 12.82 1.07 0.65
N PHE A 277 14.11 0.80 0.84
CA PHE A 277 15.26 1.59 0.38
C PHE A 277 15.37 2.98 1.00
N ASP A 278 14.74 3.18 2.16
CA ASP A 278 14.62 4.49 2.80
C ASP A 278 15.66 4.79 3.89
N ALA A 279 16.60 3.89 4.27
CA ALA A 279 17.58 4.16 5.37
C ALA A 279 18.97 3.45 5.39
N LYS A 280 19.92 4.17 6.04
CA LYS A 280 21.30 3.90 6.53
C LYS A 280 22.48 3.81 5.56
N ASN A 281 22.46 2.99 4.51
CA ASN A 281 23.64 2.87 3.62
C ASN A 281 23.55 3.81 2.42
N LYS A 282 24.13 5.01 2.50
CA LYS A 282 24.13 6.02 1.42
C LYS A 282 24.61 5.48 0.07
N GLN A 283 25.52 4.50 0.05
CA GLN A 283 26.01 3.88 -1.18
C GLN A 283 25.02 2.89 -1.81
N ARG A 284 24.18 2.21 -1.01
CA ARG A 284 23.17 1.26 -1.49
C ARG A 284 21.79 1.89 -1.72
N GLN A 285 21.52 3.05 -1.15
CA GLN A 285 20.29 3.84 -1.43
C GLN A 285 20.12 4.17 -2.92
N GLN A 286 21.21 4.33 -3.68
CA GLN A 286 21.14 4.61 -5.12
C GLN A 286 20.91 3.36 -5.99
N GLN A 287 20.75 2.17 -5.38
CA GLN A 287 20.69 0.89 -6.09
C GLN A 287 19.33 0.18 -5.95
N GLY A 288 18.35 0.81 -5.26
CA GLY A 288 17.03 0.25 -5.02
C GLY A 288 15.89 1.18 -5.45
N GLN A 289 14.88 0.60 -6.08
CA GLN A 289 13.64 1.25 -6.50
C GLN A 289 12.46 0.50 -5.88
N PHE A 290 11.76 1.15 -4.98
CA PHE A 290 10.47 0.72 -4.48
C PHE A 290 9.44 1.78 -4.84
N GLU A 291 8.57 1.46 -5.80
CA GLU A 291 7.52 2.34 -6.28
C GLU A 291 6.15 1.70 -6.15
N VAL A 292 5.18 2.48 -5.70
CA VAL A 292 3.77 2.12 -5.70
C VAL A 292 2.99 3.31 -6.24
N ASN A 293 2.50 3.18 -7.46
CA ASN A 293 1.78 4.24 -8.18
C ASN A 293 0.35 3.78 -8.42
N PHE A 294 -0.65 4.58 -8.08
CA PHE A 294 -2.04 4.22 -8.32
C PHE A 294 -2.95 5.42 -8.41
N ASP A 295 -4.04 5.25 -9.15
CA ASP A 295 -5.11 6.24 -9.20
C ASP A 295 -6.19 5.87 -8.19
N ILE A 296 -6.84 6.88 -7.64
CA ILE A 296 -8.08 6.74 -6.90
C ILE A 296 -9.22 7.41 -7.66
N ASP A 297 -10.38 6.77 -7.60
CA ASP A 297 -11.62 7.34 -8.09
C ASP A 297 -12.73 7.10 -7.07
N GLN A 298 -13.78 7.93 -7.09
CA GLN A 298 -14.97 7.82 -6.24
C GLN A 298 -14.66 7.56 -4.76
N THR A 299 -13.53 8.07 -4.28
CA THR A 299 -12.99 7.74 -2.96
C THR A 299 -13.62 8.66 -1.92
N LYS A 300 -14.01 8.08 -0.78
CA LYS A 300 -14.55 8.83 0.36
C LYS A 300 -13.50 8.85 1.45
N MET A 301 -13.10 10.06 1.82
CA MET A 301 -12.03 10.29 2.79
C MET A 301 -12.47 11.25 3.89
N LYS A 302 -12.01 11.03 5.12
CA LYS A 302 -12.12 11.96 6.23
C LYS A 302 -10.72 12.24 6.80
N PRO A 303 -10.02 13.30 6.37
CA PRO A 303 -8.60 13.48 6.69
C PRO A 303 -8.25 13.48 8.18
N LEU A 304 -9.12 14.08 9.00
CA LEU A 304 -9.05 14.16 10.45
C LEU A 304 -10.47 14.19 11.03
N ASP A 305 -10.63 13.85 12.31
CA ASP A 305 -11.94 13.77 12.96
C ASP A 305 -12.75 15.07 12.91
N GLU A 306 -12.07 16.22 12.99
CA GLU A 306 -12.69 17.54 12.95
C GLU A 306 -13.06 17.99 11.52
N TRP A 307 -12.50 17.36 10.48
CA TRP A 307 -12.76 17.71 9.08
C TRP A 307 -14.05 17.06 8.57
N ALA A 308 -14.76 17.79 7.72
CA ALA A 308 -15.83 17.21 6.92
C ALA A 308 -15.27 16.16 5.94
N SER A 309 -16.07 15.13 5.64
CA SER A 309 -15.68 14.11 4.67
C SER A 309 -15.64 14.68 3.24
N ILE A 310 -14.58 14.32 2.53
CA ILE A 310 -14.42 14.52 1.09
C ILE A 310 -15.08 13.33 0.39
N HIS A 311 -15.90 13.61 -0.61
CA HIS A 311 -16.61 12.63 -1.44
C HIS A 311 -16.10 12.72 -2.88
N ASP A 312 -16.25 11.64 -3.64
CA ASP A 312 -15.83 11.52 -5.04
C ASP A 312 -14.40 12.02 -5.30
N LEU A 313 -13.51 11.76 -4.34
CA LEU A 313 -12.12 12.15 -4.42
C LEU A 313 -11.46 11.36 -5.57
N ARG A 314 -10.78 12.11 -6.42
CA ARG A 314 -10.02 11.63 -7.58
C ARG A 314 -8.60 12.17 -7.53
N GLY A 315 -7.66 11.34 -7.90
CA GLY A 315 -6.26 11.72 -7.93
C GLY A 315 -5.32 10.58 -8.22
N HIS A 316 -4.04 10.92 -8.33
CA HIS A 316 -2.94 10.00 -8.49
C HIS A 316 -2.09 10.01 -7.22
N ILE A 317 -1.67 8.84 -6.74
CA ILE A 317 -0.79 8.69 -5.57
C ILE A 317 0.42 7.87 -5.97
N SER A 318 1.60 8.36 -5.60
CA SER A 318 2.88 7.70 -5.82
C SER A 318 3.66 7.60 -4.52
N PHE A 319 4.12 6.41 -4.17
CA PHE A 319 5.13 6.18 -3.15
C PHE A 319 6.43 5.80 -3.83
N THR A 320 7.53 6.45 -3.47
CA THR A 320 8.86 6.18 -4.04
C THR A 320 9.90 6.19 -2.93
N ASN A 321 10.52 5.06 -2.65
CA ASN A 321 11.61 4.93 -1.67
C ASN A 321 11.32 5.59 -0.30
N GLY A 322 10.09 5.45 0.20
CA GLY A 322 9.64 6.02 1.47
C GLY A 322 9.20 7.49 1.42
N ALA A 323 9.18 8.12 0.26
CA ALA A 323 8.48 9.38 0.00
C ALA A 323 7.06 9.13 -0.53
N MET A 324 6.15 10.06 -0.32
CA MET A 324 4.80 10.05 -0.89
C MET A 324 4.54 11.37 -1.62
N GLN A 325 3.92 11.26 -2.79
CA GLN A 325 3.31 12.38 -3.49
C GLN A 325 1.87 12.00 -3.88
N ALA A 326 0.97 12.97 -3.88
CA ALA A 326 -0.38 12.79 -4.39
C ALA A 326 -0.86 14.04 -5.11
N ASN A 327 -1.47 13.84 -6.28
CA ASN A 327 -2.08 14.88 -7.09
C ASN A 327 -3.59 14.70 -7.07
N VAL A 328 -4.30 15.62 -6.43
CA VAL A 328 -5.76 15.68 -6.43
C VAL A 328 -6.20 16.27 -7.76
N THR A 329 -7.15 15.62 -8.44
CA THR A 329 -7.71 16.07 -9.73
C THR A 329 -9.21 16.34 -9.64
N GLY A 330 -9.83 16.03 -8.50
CA GLY A 330 -11.22 16.36 -8.26
C GLY A 330 -11.75 15.83 -6.94
N GLY A 331 -12.84 16.41 -6.46
CA GLY A 331 -13.56 15.94 -5.28
C GLY A 331 -14.66 16.89 -4.87
N ARG A 332 -15.45 16.48 -3.88
CA ARG A 332 -16.50 17.31 -3.27
C ARG A 332 -16.31 17.40 -1.78
N LEU A 333 -16.27 18.63 -1.28
CA LEU A 333 -16.20 18.91 0.15
C LEU A 333 -17.44 19.73 0.52
N MET A 334 -18.40 19.09 1.18
CA MET A 334 -19.73 19.68 1.41
C MET A 334 -20.38 20.13 0.08
N LYS A 335 -20.72 21.43 -0.05
CA LYS A 335 -21.29 22.05 -1.26
C LYS A 335 -20.24 22.77 -2.12
N THR A 336 -18.96 22.48 -1.94
CA THR A 336 -17.86 23.02 -2.75
C THR A 336 -17.16 21.89 -3.52
N ARG A 337 -16.38 22.28 -4.54
CA ARG A 337 -15.67 21.34 -5.41
C ARG A 337 -14.17 21.53 -5.27
N LEU A 338 -13.45 20.42 -5.07
CA LEU A 338 -12.00 20.35 -5.21
C LEU A 338 -11.68 20.19 -6.69
N THR A 339 -10.67 20.91 -7.17
CA THR A 339 -10.29 20.93 -8.59
C THR A 339 -8.88 20.41 -8.82
N GLU A 340 -7.95 20.84 -7.99
CA GLU A 340 -6.54 20.48 -8.07
C GLU A 340 -5.91 20.57 -6.67
N GLY A 341 -4.75 19.95 -6.50
CA GLY A 341 -3.94 20.09 -5.29
C GLY A 341 -2.82 19.06 -5.27
N GLN A 342 -1.71 19.40 -4.60
CA GLN A 342 -0.55 18.54 -4.49
C GLN A 342 -0.24 18.28 -3.03
N ILE A 343 -0.04 17.02 -2.66
CA ILE A 343 0.39 16.61 -1.33
C ILE A 343 1.75 15.97 -1.46
N SER A 344 2.68 16.30 -0.57
CA SER A 344 3.96 15.60 -0.49
C SER A 344 4.41 15.37 0.96
N ILE A 345 4.99 14.19 1.18
CA ILE A 345 5.64 13.76 2.40
C ILE A 345 7.02 13.22 1.98
N PRO A 346 8.12 13.97 2.15
CA PRO A 346 9.43 13.57 1.64
C PRO A 346 9.97 12.28 2.25
N THR A 347 9.56 11.95 3.47
CA THR A 347 9.92 10.72 4.16
C THR A 347 8.94 10.47 5.32
N PHE A 348 8.71 9.22 5.71
CA PHE A 348 7.86 8.87 6.87
C PHE A 348 8.62 8.86 8.22
N ARG A 349 9.62 9.75 8.38
CA ARG A 349 10.42 9.91 9.60
C ARG A 349 9.88 11.01 10.50
N GLU A 350 10.27 10.99 11.78
CA GLU A 350 9.74 11.92 12.80
C GLU A 350 9.91 13.39 12.46
N ASN A 351 11.06 13.79 11.92
CA ASN A 351 11.38 15.18 11.58
C ASN A 351 10.83 15.63 10.22
N SER A 352 10.05 14.77 9.56
CA SER A 352 9.47 15.08 8.26
C SER A 352 8.32 16.07 8.36
N ARG A 353 7.95 16.64 7.21
CA ARG A 353 6.84 17.60 7.09
C ARG A 353 5.87 17.14 6.00
N ILE A 354 4.60 17.41 6.25
CA ILE A 354 3.53 17.27 5.27
C ILE A 354 3.38 18.63 4.59
N HIS A 355 3.40 18.61 3.26
CA HIS A 355 3.14 19.77 2.43
C HIS A 355 1.88 19.53 1.62
N LEU A 356 0.94 20.47 1.70
CA LEU A 356 -0.19 20.60 0.79
C LEU A 356 0.03 21.88 0.01
N LYS A 357 0.05 21.81 -1.30
CA LYS A 357 0.19 22.97 -2.19
C LYS A 357 -1.02 23.09 -3.09
N ASP A 358 -1.46 24.33 -3.26
CA ASP A 358 -2.46 24.75 -4.25
C ASP A 358 -3.73 23.89 -4.26
N LEU A 359 -4.16 23.41 -3.08
CA LEU A 359 -5.43 22.70 -2.97
C LEU A 359 -6.55 23.68 -3.27
N THR A 360 -7.12 23.54 -4.46
CA THR A 360 -8.03 24.51 -5.01
C THR A 360 -9.48 24.09 -4.79
N VAL A 361 -10.20 24.94 -4.08
CA VAL A 361 -11.62 24.82 -3.77
C VAL A 361 -12.40 25.88 -4.54
N VAL A 362 -13.41 25.48 -5.29
CA VAL A 362 -14.30 26.39 -6.03
C VAL A 362 -15.75 26.25 -5.58
N GLY A 363 -16.50 27.35 -5.59
CA GLY A 363 -17.91 27.36 -5.20
C GLY A 363 -18.39 28.69 -4.65
N GLN A 364 -19.55 28.67 -4.00
CA GLN A 364 -20.08 29.84 -3.30
C GLN A 364 -19.27 30.12 -2.02
N LEU A 365 -18.92 31.37 -1.79
CA LEU A 365 -18.07 31.77 -0.65
C LEU A 365 -18.73 31.43 0.70
N ASN A 366 -20.06 31.55 0.81
CA ASN A 366 -20.81 31.15 2.01
C ASN A 366 -20.65 29.66 2.36
N ASN A 367 -20.47 28.78 1.36
CA ASN A 367 -20.23 27.36 1.56
C ASN A 367 -18.76 27.10 1.88
N MET A 368 -17.83 27.87 1.32
CA MET A 368 -16.40 27.80 1.71
C MET A 368 -16.19 28.20 3.17
N VAL A 369 -16.91 29.22 3.66
CA VAL A 369 -16.90 29.59 5.09
C VAL A 369 -17.31 28.41 5.96
N LYS A 370 -18.32 27.62 5.55
CA LYS A 370 -18.72 26.39 6.28
C LYS A 370 -17.60 25.34 6.28
N VAL A 371 -16.87 25.20 5.19
CA VAL A 371 -15.69 24.32 5.11
C VAL A 371 -14.61 24.77 6.10
N ILE A 372 -14.29 26.06 6.15
CA ILE A 372 -13.31 26.61 7.09
C ILE A 372 -13.75 26.39 8.54
N LYS A 373 -15.03 26.64 8.85
CA LYS A 373 -15.61 26.38 10.18
C LYS A 373 -15.56 24.90 10.56
N ALA A 374 -15.66 23.99 9.59
CA ALA A 374 -15.52 22.54 9.75
C ALA A 374 -14.06 22.07 9.56
N SER A 375 -13.09 22.85 10.07
CA SER A 375 -11.66 22.54 10.02
C SER A 375 -10.96 23.06 11.29
N PRO A 376 -9.68 22.69 11.55
CA PRO A 376 -8.88 23.20 12.66
C PRO A 376 -8.77 24.73 12.70
N LEU A 377 -8.90 25.41 11.55
CA LEU A 377 -8.92 26.87 11.46
C LEU A 377 -10.25 27.47 11.95
N GLY A 378 -11.29 26.67 12.09
CA GLY A 378 -12.62 27.13 12.48
C GLY A 378 -12.61 27.86 13.82
N LYS A 379 -11.81 27.40 14.79
CA LYS A 379 -11.70 28.05 16.12
C LYS A 379 -11.02 29.41 16.04
N SER A 380 -9.90 29.52 15.33
CA SER A 380 -9.13 30.78 15.23
C SER A 380 -9.80 31.83 14.33
N THR A 381 -10.76 31.42 13.50
CA THR A 381 -11.47 32.32 12.57
C THR A 381 -12.95 32.51 12.93
N ALA A 382 -13.42 31.90 14.02
CA ALA A 382 -14.83 31.88 14.42
C ALA A 382 -15.42 33.28 14.54
N ASP A 383 -14.77 34.17 15.29
CA ASP A 383 -15.28 35.51 15.59
C ASP A 383 -15.43 36.35 14.31
N PHE A 384 -14.46 36.26 13.41
CA PHE A 384 -14.53 36.91 12.10
C PHE A 384 -15.72 36.40 11.27
N PHE A 385 -15.84 35.09 11.09
CA PHE A 385 -16.92 34.51 10.27
C PHE A 385 -18.29 34.47 10.98
N ASN A 386 -18.37 34.81 12.26
CA ASN A 386 -19.64 34.99 12.98
C ASN A 386 -20.13 36.44 12.88
N SER A 387 -19.21 37.41 12.90
CA SER A 387 -19.49 38.84 12.75
C SER A 387 -19.67 39.28 11.29
N THR A 388 -19.33 38.43 10.33
CA THR A 388 -19.43 38.74 8.89
C THR A 388 -20.39 37.82 8.14
N THR A 389 -20.79 38.25 6.94
CA THR A 389 -21.46 37.41 5.94
C THR A 389 -20.76 37.60 4.61
N LEU A 390 -20.19 36.52 4.07
CA LEU A 390 -19.48 36.52 2.80
C LEU A 390 -20.34 35.83 1.74
N THR A 391 -20.61 36.53 0.64
CA THR A 391 -21.42 36.07 -0.49
C THR A 391 -20.68 36.27 -1.81
N GLY A 392 -21.16 35.66 -2.89
CA GLY A 392 -20.46 35.61 -4.18
C GLY A 392 -19.86 34.24 -4.48
N LYS A 393 -19.12 34.16 -5.58
CA LYS A 393 -18.39 32.96 -5.99
C LYS A 393 -16.89 33.21 -5.85
N GLY A 394 -16.13 32.14 -5.74
CA GLY A 394 -14.67 32.25 -5.78
C GLY A 394 -13.96 30.94 -5.98
N LYS A 395 -12.65 31.08 -6.11
CA LYS A 395 -11.63 30.04 -6.15
C LYS A 395 -10.67 30.31 -4.99
N VAL A 396 -10.43 29.29 -4.17
CA VAL A 396 -9.54 29.35 -3.02
C VAL A 396 -8.42 28.36 -3.20
N ALA A 397 -7.16 28.81 -3.24
CA ALA A 397 -6.00 27.92 -3.22
C ALA A 397 -5.44 27.84 -1.79
N ILE A 398 -5.35 26.61 -1.26
CA ILE A 398 -4.92 26.36 0.12
C ILE A 398 -3.54 25.71 0.10
N ASN A 399 -2.63 26.33 0.85
CA ASN A 399 -1.28 25.85 1.09
C ASN A 399 -1.12 25.53 2.58
N VAL A 400 -0.73 24.30 2.92
CA VAL A 400 -0.53 23.85 4.30
C VAL A 400 0.85 23.25 4.48
N GLN A 401 1.49 23.59 5.60
CA GLN A 401 2.72 22.95 6.04
C GLN A 401 2.59 22.55 7.52
N ALA A 402 2.75 21.26 7.80
CA ALA A 402 2.65 20.72 9.15
C ALA A 402 3.77 19.71 9.43
N ALA A 403 4.22 19.60 10.68
CA ALA A 403 5.09 18.51 11.08
C ALA A 403 4.34 17.17 10.99
N PHE A 404 5.02 16.14 10.48
CA PHE A 404 4.46 14.79 10.36
C PHE A 404 4.16 14.21 11.75
N ASN A 405 5.12 14.32 12.68
CA ASN A 405 4.96 13.91 14.07
C ASN A 405 3.94 14.78 14.82
N ARG A 406 2.99 14.14 15.51
CA ARG A 406 1.92 14.83 16.26
C ARG A 406 2.44 15.72 17.39
N LYS A 407 3.45 15.29 18.15
CA LYS A 407 4.01 16.09 19.26
C LYS A 407 4.64 17.37 18.74
N GLN A 408 5.41 17.27 17.66
CA GLN A 408 6.04 18.42 17.02
C GLN A 408 5.00 19.35 16.39
N ARG A 409 3.98 18.79 15.72
CA ARG A 409 2.87 19.57 15.15
C ARG A 409 2.09 20.34 16.21
N ASN A 410 1.85 19.75 17.38
CA ASN A 410 1.19 20.44 18.48
C ASN A 410 2.03 21.60 19.07
N LYS A 411 3.36 21.52 18.98
CA LYS A 411 4.28 22.56 19.46
C LYS A 411 4.46 23.69 18.44
N GLU A 412 4.62 23.35 17.17
CA GLU A 412 4.90 24.30 16.09
C GLU A 412 3.64 24.88 15.44
N GLY A 413 2.52 24.18 15.56
CA GLY A 413 1.30 24.49 14.84
C GLY A 413 1.27 23.99 13.39
N ILE A 414 0.18 24.31 12.71
CA ILE A 414 -0.09 24.09 11.30
C ILE A 414 -0.02 25.44 10.59
N LYS A 415 1.01 25.64 9.76
CA LYS A 415 1.11 26.83 8.92
C LYS A 415 0.15 26.66 7.75
N THR A 416 -0.81 27.58 7.64
CA THR A 416 -1.72 27.62 6.51
C THR A 416 -1.54 28.96 5.80
N ALA A 417 -1.67 28.95 4.48
CA ALA A 417 -1.80 30.12 3.65
C ALA A 417 -2.94 29.85 2.68
N VAL A 418 -3.75 30.87 2.43
CA VAL A 418 -4.94 30.75 1.59
C VAL A 418 -4.88 31.90 0.60
N TYR A 419 -5.18 31.63 -0.66
CA TYR A 419 -5.28 32.65 -1.68
C TYR A 419 -6.72 32.63 -2.17
N LEU A 420 -7.38 33.78 -2.13
CA LEU A 420 -8.78 33.92 -2.49
C LEU A 420 -8.88 34.74 -3.77
N GLU A 421 -9.34 34.11 -4.83
CA GLU A 421 -9.77 34.77 -6.05
C GLU A 421 -11.30 34.78 -6.05
N THR A 422 -11.92 35.93 -6.31
CA THR A 422 -13.38 36.04 -6.25
C THR A 422 -13.98 36.53 -7.54
N GLU A 423 -15.24 36.17 -7.72
CA GLU A 423 -16.12 36.72 -8.73
C GLU A 423 -17.32 37.33 -7.97
N SER A 424 -17.34 38.66 -7.90
CA SER A 424 -18.38 39.43 -7.19
C SER A 424 -18.50 39.07 -5.69
N ALA A 425 -17.38 39.00 -4.97
CA ALA A 425 -17.45 38.82 -3.51
C ALA A 425 -18.01 40.05 -2.80
N SER A 426 -18.98 39.83 -1.92
CA SER A 426 -19.50 40.86 -1.01
C SER A 426 -19.36 40.39 0.43
N LEU A 427 -18.78 41.25 1.27
CA LEU A 427 -18.59 41.06 2.70
C LEU A 427 -19.44 42.08 3.46
N HIS A 428 -20.42 41.57 4.20
CA HIS A 428 -21.21 42.37 5.12
C HIS A 428 -20.70 42.20 6.55
N PHE A 429 -20.28 43.29 7.20
CA PHE A 429 -19.96 43.32 8.62
C PHE A 429 -21.20 43.68 9.42
N LYS A 430 -21.71 42.71 10.19
CA LYS A 430 -23.00 42.81 10.90
C LYS A 430 -23.00 43.89 11.98
N ALA A 431 -21.94 43.95 12.79
CA ALA A 431 -21.87 44.89 13.91
C ALA A 431 -21.76 46.35 13.45
N ALA A 432 -21.02 46.59 12.36
CA ALA A 432 -20.80 47.93 11.82
C ALA A 432 -21.83 48.33 10.76
N GLN A 433 -22.68 47.41 10.31
CA GLN A 433 -23.61 47.58 9.19
C GLN A 433 -22.92 48.12 7.93
N GLN A 434 -21.71 47.64 7.65
CA GLN A 434 -20.91 48.06 6.49
C GLN A 434 -20.83 46.94 5.46
N ASN A 435 -20.92 47.32 4.18
CA ASN A 435 -20.78 46.44 3.03
C ASN A 435 -19.51 46.77 2.25
N PHE A 436 -18.80 45.73 1.85
CA PHE A 436 -17.67 45.80 0.95
C PHE A 436 -17.93 44.87 -0.22
N ASP A 437 -17.95 45.39 -1.44
CA ASP A 437 -18.33 44.65 -2.64
C ASP A 437 -17.13 44.47 -3.57
N ASN A 438 -17.23 43.53 -4.51
CA ASN A 438 -16.19 43.22 -5.50
C ASN A 438 -14.79 43.02 -4.90
N ILE A 439 -14.71 42.32 -3.77
CA ILE A 439 -13.45 42.13 -3.03
C ILE A 439 -12.53 41.17 -3.77
N ASN A 440 -11.36 41.64 -4.18
CA ASN A 440 -10.34 40.88 -4.89
C ASN A 440 -8.96 41.07 -4.26
N GLY A 441 -8.20 40.00 -4.14
CA GLY A 441 -6.83 40.04 -3.63
C GLY A 441 -6.52 38.92 -2.65
N GLU A 442 -5.28 38.89 -2.18
CA GLU A 442 -4.77 37.79 -1.37
C GLU A 442 -5.08 37.98 0.11
N ILE A 443 -5.60 36.93 0.77
CA ILE A 443 -5.91 36.94 2.21
C ILE A 443 -5.21 35.76 2.86
N TYR A 444 -4.17 36.05 3.63
CA TYR A 444 -3.39 35.07 4.35
C TYR A 444 -4.06 34.72 5.69
N PHE A 445 -4.37 33.44 5.88
CA PHE A 445 -4.91 32.91 7.15
C PHE A 445 -3.90 31.97 7.79
N HIS A 446 -3.43 32.31 8.99
CA HIS A 446 -2.54 31.47 9.79
C HIS A 446 -3.01 31.41 11.25
N GLU A 447 -2.36 30.59 12.09
CA GLU A 447 -2.75 30.42 13.50
C GLU A 447 -2.68 31.71 14.33
N LYS A 448 -1.92 32.70 13.87
CA LYS A 448 -1.83 34.01 14.52
C LYS A 448 -2.98 34.96 14.15
N GLY A 449 -3.79 34.62 13.13
CA GLY A 449 -4.89 35.44 12.65
C GLY A 449 -4.94 35.57 11.12
N ILE A 450 -5.57 36.65 10.66
CA ILE A 450 -5.76 37.05 9.27
C ILE A 450 -4.81 38.21 8.95
N GLU A 451 -4.15 38.15 7.80
CA GLU A 451 -3.38 39.24 7.21
C GLU A 451 -3.76 39.38 5.73
N ALA A 452 -4.03 40.59 5.28
CA ALA A 452 -4.33 40.89 3.90
C ALA A 452 -3.76 42.26 3.56
N GLU A 453 -3.08 42.36 2.42
CA GLU A 453 -2.51 43.61 1.96
C GLU A 453 -3.15 44.02 0.65
N LYS A 454 -3.62 45.27 0.60
CA LYS A 454 -4.08 45.91 -0.63
C LYS A 454 -5.22 45.16 -1.36
N LEU A 455 -6.18 44.62 -0.62
CA LEU A 455 -7.41 44.08 -1.21
C LEU A 455 -8.13 45.17 -1.99
N GLN A 456 -8.41 44.91 -3.26
CA GLN A 456 -9.17 45.80 -4.14
C GLN A 456 -10.65 45.54 -3.88
N LEU A 457 -11.43 46.59 -3.65
CA LEU A 457 -12.86 46.46 -3.40
C LEU A 457 -13.62 47.71 -3.81
N THR A 458 -14.94 47.63 -3.81
CA THR A 458 -15.87 48.76 -3.88
C THR A 458 -16.45 48.99 -2.49
N TYR A 459 -16.35 50.22 -1.99
CA TYR A 459 -16.96 50.62 -0.72
C TYR A 459 -17.80 51.87 -0.97
N ARG A 460 -19.10 51.82 -0.64
CA ARG A 460 -20.04 52.93 -0.89
C ARG A 460 -20.02 53.43 -2.34
N GLY A 461 -19.94 52.50 -3.30
CA GLY A 461 -19.94 52.81 -4.74
C GLY A 461 -18.60 53.27 -5.33
N GLN A 462 -17.58 53.53 -4.50
CA GLN A 462 -16.28 54.02 -4.96
C GLN A 462 -15.20 52.95 -4.79
N ALA A 463 -14.24 52.90 -5.72
CA ALA A 463 -13.11 51.99 -5.64
C ALA A 463 -12.23 52.30 -4.42
N ALA A 464 -11.85 51.27 -3.68
CA ALA A 464 -11.03 51.40 -2.48
C ALA A 464 -10.05 50.23 -2.37
N THR A 465 -9.10 50.41 -1.47
CA THR A 465 -8.10 49.42 -1.10
C THR A 465 -8.18 49.17 0.39
N LEU A 466 -8.25 47.91 0.82
CA LEU A 466 -8.31 47.51 2.21
C LEU A 466 -7.11 46.65 2.58
N SER A 467 -6.43 47.01 3.67
CA SER A 467 -5.50 46.10 4.34
C SER A 467 -6.09 45.65 5.67
N ALA A 468 -5.86 44.40 6.03
CA ALA A 468 -6.34 43.80 7.27
C ALA A 468 -5.21 43.10 8.00
N LYS A 469 -5.10 43.26 9.32
CA LYS A 469 -4.13 42.54 10.14
C LYS A 469 -4.68 42.23 11.51
N THR A 470 -4.58 40.97 11.93
CA THR A 470 -4.94 40.59 13.31
C THR A 470 -3.88 41.09 14.26
N SER A 471 -4.31 41.74 15.35
CA SER A 471 -3.41 42.26 16.38
C SER A 471 -2.57 41.15 17.02
N ASP A 472 -1.38 41.47 17.52
CA ASP A 472 -0.46 40.48 18.11
C ASP A 472 -1.07 39.73 19.31
N ASN A 473 -1.95 40.40 20.05
CA ASN A 473 -2.70 39.82 21.18
C ASN A 473 -3.99 39.10 20.76
N LYS A 474 -4.29 39.03 19.45
CA LYS A 474 -5.46 38.41 18.81
C LYS A 474 -6.81 38.94 19.31
N ARG A 475 -6.85 40.18 19.83
CA ARG A 475 -8.08 40.78 20.38
C ARG A 475 -8.89 41.54 19.34
N TYR A 476 -8.25 42.07 18.30
CA TYR A 476 -8.93 42.86 17.27
C TYR A 476 -8.29 42.66 15.89
N LEU A 477 -9.06 43.00 14.85
CA LEU A 477 -8.63 43.01 13.46
C LEU A 477 -8.48 44.48 13.04
N ASP A 478 -7.24 44.92 12.80
CA ASP A 478 -6.97 46.23 12.25
C ASP A 478 -7.35 46.26 10.78
N LEU A 479 -8.18 47.22 10.41
CA LEU A 479 -8.65 47.45 9.04
C LEU A 479 -8.23 48.85 8.60
N VAL A 480 -7.40 48.92 7.56
CA VAL A 480 -6.96 50.19 6.96
C VAL A 480 -7.60 50.31 5.59
N LEU A 481 -8.63 51.14 5.49
CA LEU A 481 -9.31 51.46 4.24
C LEU A 481 -8.72 52.73 3.63
N LYS A 482 -8.26 52.63 2.38
CA LYS A 482 -7.82 53.76 1.56
C LYS A 482 -8.78 53.93 0.39
N GLN A 483 -9.36 55.11 0.28
CA GLN A 483 -10.33 55.44 -0.76
C GLN A 483 -10.15 56.88 -1.19
N ARG A 484 -10.39 57.14 -2.48
CA ARG A 484 -10.52 58.50 -3.01
C ARG A 484 -12.01 58.79 -3.17
N ASN A 485 -12.50 59.81 -2.47
CA ASN A 485 -13.90 60.23 -2.50
C ASN A 485 -14.01 61.66 -3.01
N GLN A 486 -15.14 62.01 -3.62
CA GLN A 486 -15.53 63.41 -3.74
C GLN A 486 -15.98 63.93 -2.38
N LEU A 487 -15.78 65.21 -2.12
CA LEU A 487 -16.13 65.82 -0.83
C LEU A 487 -17.65 65.74 -0.57
N SER A 488 -18.44 65.88 -1.63
CA SER A 488 -19.90 65.68 -1.64
C SER A 488 -20.32 64.32 -1.08
N ASP A 489 -19.67 63.23 -1.51
CA ASP A 489 -19.95 61.86 -1.07
C ASP A 489 -19.65 61.65 0.42
N LEU A 490 -18.59 62.29 0.93
CA LEU A 490 -18.22 62.23 2.35
C LEU A 490 -19.27 62.92 3.23
N LEU A 491 -19.73 64.10 2.81
CA LEU A 491 -20.65 64.92 3.58
C LEU A 491 -22.07 64.38 3.59
N ALA A 492 -22.51 63.76 2.50
CA ALA A 492 -23.79 63.06 2.44
C ALA A 492 -23.95 61.97 3.54
N THR A 493 -22.82 61.45 4.06
CA THR A 493 -22.82 60.41 5.09
C THR A 493 -22.60 60.90 6.52
N GLN A 494 -22.35 62.20 6.71
CA GLN A 494 -22.26 62.84 8.02
C GLN A 494 -23.13 64.10 8.06
N SER A 495 -24.40 63.92 8.43
CA SER A 495 -25.40 65.01 8.46
C SER A 495 -24.92 66.25 9.23
N LYS A 496 -24.25 66.07 10.38
CA LYS A 496 -23.69 67.17 11.16
C LYS A 496 -22.57 67.95 10.48
N LEU A 497 -21.74 67.28 9.67
CA LEU A 497 -20.64 67.93 8.95
C LEU A 497 -21.14 68.60 7.67
N ASN A 498 -22.15 68.01 7.04
CA ASN A 498 -22.79 68.55 5.85
C ASN A 498 -23.34 69.95 6.13
N ASP A 499 -24.14 70.12 7.18
CA ASP A 499 -24.74 71.42 7.51
C ASP A 499 -23.68 72.50 7.83
N LEU A 500 -22.52 72.11 8.37
CA LEU A 500 -21.42 73.02 8.71
C LEU A 500 -20.57 73.42 7.49
N LEU A 501 -20.43 72.52 6.51
CA LEU A 501 -19.48 72.68 5.40
C LEU A 501 -20.15 73.04 4.07
N THR A 502 -21.47 72.80 3.93
CA THR A 502 -22.26 73.16 2.74
C THR A 502 -22.03 74.61 2.27
N PRO A 503 -21.93 75.64 3.14
CA PRO A 503 -21.67 77.01 2.71
C PRO A 503 -20.27 77.27 2.11
N PHE A 504 -19.31 76.36 2.35
CA PHE A 504 -17.89 76.54 2.01
C PHE A 504 -17.42 75.64 0.85
N ILE A 505 -18.34 74.88 0.24
CA ILE A 505 -18.04 74.01 -0.90
C ILE A 505 -18.43 74.76 -2.16
N GLN A 506 -17.42 75.13 -2.96
CA GLN A 506 -17.60 75.64 -4.31
C GLN A 506 -16.61 74.94 -5.24
N GLY A 507 -17.11 74.41 -6.35
CA GLY A 507 -16.34 73.67 -7.37
C GLY A 507 -16.38 72.15 -7.21
N ASP A 508 -16.09 71.44 -8.31
CA ASP A 508 -16.10 69.97 -8.45
C ASP A 508 -15.05 69.25 -7.58
#